data_AF-A0A5C7HTJ2-F1
#
_entry.id   AF-A0A5C7HTJ2-F1
#
_cell.length_a   1.000
_cell.length_b   1.000
_cell.length_c   1.000
_cell.angle_alpha   90.00
_cell.angle_beta   90.00
_cell.angle_gamma   90.00
#
_symmetry.space_group_name_H-M   'P 1'
#
loop_
_entity.id
_entity.type
_entity.pdbx_description
1 polymer ?
#
loop_
_entity_poly.entity_id
_entity_poly.type
_entity_poly.pdbx_seq_one_letter_code
_entity_poly.pdbx_strand_id
1 'polypeptide(L)'
;MAAGNFGFAGIVTEKLTEENYENWKECLKSYFKAQGLWDVVTGKEAKPEDEDETSPKYQEWMRKNAMALHAIQVSCKADTMSKLRGHESAKFEWQLLAEKSYLPVAESKYVAPVEVTSEITEYQTLYKAVEQGDWNTARDFIRNKPDSVRAKITFNGDRALHIAVMAEQINILKNLIKIMLPQDLELQNEMGYTAFSIAAINGFQEMADKMLNKNPELVKVKDHHGLIPIVVASLYSSKEMVRYLYKKTPHEMLTPENPDRSGATLVNCLLTDEIYDVALHLLQKHPLLGFVKDIHRNYTIRLLAHKPSAFPSGNKYAFLKRLIYSCISVEAEMQNVYDTQESSDEENITRSRPITWLRQVPDLNHLYHKKLRHAEAQKILKCIIQEIPKLSNSELERIGLNKAIYDAIKNGITEFVDEMIETTPEIIWKKDEKGRTIFAHAIVRRQENIFSHVYGLGAKMRIAVIRHDIFHNNFLHLAAKLSPPSRLDRISGAALQMQRELEWFECQLVSLLCFNFLSLLRFSYVRMEAAFLTSQRRVLAN
;
A
#
# COMPACT_ATOMS: atom_id res chain seq x y z
N MET A 1 -46.88 15.59 -31.29
CA MET A 1 -46.50 16.24 -30.02
C MET A 1 -45.61 15.28 -29.26
N ALA A 2 -44.31 15.54 -29.25
CA ALA A 2 -43.29 14.67 -28.69
C ALA A 2 -43.21 14.86 -27.17
N ALA A 3 -43.27 13.76 -26.42
CA ALA A 3 -42.96 13.71 -25.00
C ALA A 3 -41.42 13.70 -24.84
N GLY A 4 -40.89 14.75 -24.20
CA GLY A 4 -39.46 14.89 -23.92
C GLY A 4 -39.03 14.04 -22.73
N ASN A 5 -37.93 13.31 -22.93
CA ASN A 5 -37.09 12.69 -21.90
C ASN A 5 -36.80 13.66 -20.74
N PHE A 6 -37.35 13.41 -19.55
CA PHE A 6 -36.76 13.91 -18.30
C PHE A 6 -35.60 12.98 -17.90
N GLY A 7 -34.44 13.22 -18.50
CA GLY A 7 -33.18 12.62 -18.08
C GLY A 7 -32.71 13.20 -16.75
N PHE A 8 -32.28 12.32 -15.85
CA PHE A 8 -31.32 12.53 -14.76
C PHE A 8 -30.85 13.99 -14.51
N ALA A 9 -31.63 14.74 -13.73
CA ALA A 9 -31.23 15.93 -12.99
C ALA A 9 -31.62 15.65 -11.52
N GLY A 10 -30.71 15.31 -10.61
CA GLY A 10 -29.76 16.23 -9.98
C GLY A 10 -30.02 16.21 -8.46
N ILE A 11 -29.70 15.09 -7.80
CA ILE A 11 -29.80 14.97 -6.32
C ILE A 11 -28.88 16.01 -5.64
N VAL A 12 -27.77 16.34 -6.30
CA VAL A 12 -26.85 17.42 -5.97
C VAL A 12 -26.39 18.08 -7.26
N THR A 13 -26.14 19.39 -7.23
CA THR A 13 -25.68 20.17 -8.40
C THR A 13 -24.25 19.83 -8.82
N GLU A 14 -23.41 19.44 -7.85
CA GLU A 14 -22.02 19.05 -8.05
C GLU A 14 -21.71 17.77 -7.28
N LYS A 15 -20.79 16.96 -7.81
CA LYS A 15 -20.30 15.76 -7.11
C LYS A 15 -19.41 16.16 -5.94
N LEU A 16 -19.38 15.32 -4.91
CA LEU A 16 -18.58 15.52 -3.69
C LEU A 16 -17.10 15.83 -4.02
N THR A 17 -16.64 16.98 -3.54
CA THR A 17 -15.24 17.41 -3.46
C THR A 17 -14.95 17.91 -2.04
N GLU A 18 -13.68 18.10 -1.71
CA GLU A 18 -13.30 18.71 -0.42
C GLU A 18 -13.88 20.13 -0.31
N GLU A 19 -13.83 20.91 -1.39
CA GLU A 19 -14.27 22.32 -1.44
C GLU A 19 -15.80 22.50 -1.32
N ASN A 20 -16.61 21.51 -1.73
CA ASN A 20 -18.08 21.62 -1.71
C ASN A 20 -18.77 20.77 -0.63
N TYR A 21 -18.01 20.20 0.30
CA TYR A 21 -18.49 19.22 1.30
C TYR A 21 -19.71 19.69 2.10
N GLU A 22 -19.67 20.90 2.67
CA GLU A 22 -20.76 21.40 3.52
C GLU A 22 -22.05 21.63 2.73
N ASN A 23 -21.94 22.18 1.52
CA ASN A 23 -23.09 22.36 0.63
C ASN A 23 -23.65 21.00 0.17
N TRP A 24 -22.78 20.06 -0.19
CA TRP A 24 -23.17 18.70 -0.57
C TRP A 24 -23.94 18.01 0.57
N LYS A 25 -23.44 18.12 1.80
CA LYS A 25 -24.03 17.51 3.00
C LYS A 25 -25.42 18.05 3.29
N GLU A 26 -25.61 19.38 3.25
CA GLU A 26 -26.92 19.99 3.51
C GLU A 26 -27.93 19.71 2.37
N CYS A 27 -27.47 19.64 1.11
CA CYS A 27 -28.31 19.24 -0.02
C CYS A 27 -28.83 17.80 0.12
N LEU A 28 -27.96 16.83 0.42
CA LEU A 28 -28.38 15.44 0.61
C LEU A 28 -29.26 15.25 1.84
N LYS A 29 -28.96 15.94 2.94
CA LYS A 29 -29.80 15.94 4.14
C LYS A 29 -31.20 16.47 3.84
N SER A 30 -31.32 17.54 3.06
CA SER A 30 -32.61 18.07 2.62
C SER A 30 -33.36 17.09 1.71
N TYR A 31 -32.64 16.45 0.78
CA TYR A 31 -33.18 15.40 -0.09
C TYR A 31 -33.72 14.19 0.71
N PHE A 32 -32.94 13.68 1.66
CA PHE A 32 -33.35 12.55 2.50
C PHE A 32 -34.56 12.87 3.37
N LYS A 33 -34.65 14.09 3.91
CA LYS A 33 -35.84 14.54 4.64
C LYS A 33 -37.06 14.62 3.73
N ALA A 34 -36.92 15.19 2.53
CA ALA A 34 -38.01 15.32 1.57
C ALA A 34 -38.55 13.96 1.08
N GLN A 35 -37.68 12.94 0.97
CA GLN A 35 -38.04 11.60 0.51
C GLN A 35 -38.38 10.63 1.65
N GLY A 36 -38.39 11.08 2.92
CA GLY A 36 -38.65 10.23 4.08
C GLY A 36 -37.57 9.16 4.33
N LEU A 37 -36.34 9.41 3.92
CA LEU A 37 -35.19 8.49 4.01
C LEU A 37 -34.26 8.81 5.20
N TRP A 38 -34.43 9.97 5.83
CA TRP A 38 -33.50 10.49 6.84
C TRP A 38 -33.37 9.59 8.08
N ASP A 39 -34.46 8.95 8.51
CA ASP A 39 -34.45 8.08 9.68
C ASP A 39 -33.72 6.76 9.43
N VAL A 40 -33.72 6.25 8.19
CA VAL A 40 -32.91 5.09 7.77
C VAL A 40 -31.42 5.45 7.72
N VAL A 41 -31.08 6.63 7.19
CA VAL A 41 -29.70 7.11 7.06
C VAL A 41 -29.06 7.42 8.43
N THR A 42 -29.83 7.97 9.37
CA THR A 42 -29.35 8.24 10.74
C THR A 42 -29.42 7.00 11.66
N GLY A 43 -30.07 5.93 11.20
CA GLY A 43 -30.26 4.70 11.97
C GLY A 43 -31.31 4.79 13.08
N LYS A 44 -32.21 5.79 13.02
CA LYS A 44 -33.41 5.85 13.86
C LYS A 44 -34.43 4.79 13.46
N GLU A 45 -34.50 4.47 12.16
CA GLU A 45 -35.22 3.31 11.62
C GLU A 45 -34.23 2.16 11.43
N ALA A 46 -34.09 1.31 12.46
CA ALA A 46 -33.17 0.18 12.45
C ALA A 46 -33.63 -0.94 11.50
N LYS A 47 -32.68 -1.73 11.01
CA LYS A 47 -32.98 -2.94 10.23
C LYS A 47 -33.83 -3.87 11.12
N PRO A 48 -34.99 -4.36 10.66
CA PRO A 48 -35.74 -5.39 11.39
C PRO A 48 -34.91 -6.67 11.46
N GLU A 49 -34.47 -7.08 12.65
CA GLU A 49 -33.60 -8.26 12.85
C GLU A 49 -34.37 -9.58 13.00
N ASP A 50 -35.68 -9.52 13.33
CA ASP A 50 -36.52 -10.67 13.67
C ASP A 50 -37.72 -10.92 12.70
N GLU A 51 -37.80 -10.20 11.58
CA GLU A 51 -38.88 -10.36 10.60
C GLU A 51 -38.43 -11.17 9.37
N ASP A 52 -39.30 -12.07 8.91
CA ASP A 52 -39.12 -12.86 7.69
C ASP A 52 -38.84 -11.92 6.50
N GLU A 53 -37.90 -12.25 5.60
CA GLU A 53 -37.47 -11.36 4.50
C GLU A 53 -38.61 -10.98 3.53
N THR A 54 -39.74 -11.67 3.65
CA THR A 54 -40.98 -11.43 2.91
C THR A 54 -41.96 -10.47 3.60
N SER A 55 -41.67 -10.03 4.83
CA SER A 55 -42.48 -9.08 5.57
C SER A 55 -42.61 -7.74 4.83
N PRO A 56 -43.82 -7.16 4.73
CA PRO A 56 -44.03 -5.85 4.12
C PRO A 56 -43.14 -4.75 4.70
N LYS A 57 -42.86 -4.79 6.01
CA LYS A 57 -42.03 -3.80 6.69
C LYS A 57 -40.54 -3.96 6.35
N TYR A 58 -40.04 -5.20 6.28
CA TYR A 58 -38.67 -5.48 5.83
C TYR A 58 -38.46 -5.01 4.39
N GLN A 59 -39.41 -5.29 3.50
CA GLN A 59 -39.38 -4.84 2.10
C GLN A 59 -39.43 -3.32 1.98
N GLU A 60 -40.22 -2.65 2.81
CA GLU A 60 -40.26 -1.18 2.85
C GLU A 60 -38.94 -0.58 3.32
N TRP A 61 -38.35 -1.12 4.40
CA TRP A 61 -37.05 -0.67 4.91
C TRP A 61 -35.94 -0.90 3.89
N MET A 62 -35.89 -2.09 3.26
CA MET A 62 -34.92 -2.42 2.22
C MET A 62 -35.00 -1.45 1.04
N ARG A 63 -36.23 -1.09 0.62
CA ARG A 63 -36.45 -0.10 -0.44
C ARG A 63 -35.92 1.28 -0.04
N LYS A 64 -36.23 1.76 1.17
CA LYS A 64 -35.75 3.07 1.66
C LYS A 64 -34.22 3.10 1.79
N ASN A 65 -33.63 2.05 2.35
CA ASN A 65 -32.18 1.91 2.48
C ASN A 65 -31.48 1.88 1.11
N ALA A 66 -32.00 1.14 0.14
CA ALA A 66 -31.46 1.10 -1.22
C ALA A 66 -31.57 2.46 -1.94
N MET A 67 -32.69 3.18 -1.78
CA MET A 67 -32.88 4.53 -2.33
C MET A 67 -31.88 5.52 -1.73
N ALA A 68 -31.68 5.49 -0.41
CA ALA A 68 -30.73 6.35 0.26
C ALA A 68 -29.29 6.05 -0.17
N LEU A 69 -28.92 4.76 -0.22
CA LEU A 69 -27.61 4.29 -0.65
C LEU A 69 -27.30 4.76 -2.09
N HIS A 70 -28.25 4.61 -3.01
CA HIS A 70 -28.09 5.04 -4.39
C HIS A 70 -27.86 6.56 -4.50
N ALA A 71 -28.59 7.36 -3.72
CA ALA A 71 -28.43 8.81 -3.70
C ALA A 71 -27.04 9.24 -3.21
N ILE A 72 -26.51 8.60 -2.15
CA ILE A 72 -25.14 8.82 -1.68
C ILE A 72 -24.14 8.46 -2.79
N GLN A 73 -24.26 7.29 -3.39
CA GLN A 73 -23.30 6.80 -4.39
C GLN A 73 -23.26 7.69 -5.63
N VAL A 74 -24.40 8.08 -6.19
CA VAL A 74 -24.47 8.93 -7.40
C VAL A 74 -23.93 10.34 -7.14
N SER A 75 -24.01 10.81 -5.89
CA SER A 75 -23.48 12.11 -5.48
C SER A 75 -21.95 12.15 -5.35
N CYS A 76 -21.26 11.01 -5.36
CA CYS A 76 -19.82 10.92 -5.20
C CYS A 76 -19.07 10.79 -6.55
N LYS A 77 -17.80 11.19 -6.55
CA LYS A 77 -16.88 10.91 -7.67
C LYS A 77 -16.49 9.42 -7.70
N ALA A 78 -16.00 8.95 -8.86
CA ALA A 78 -15.78 7.52 -9.12
C ALA A 78 -14.71 6.87 -8.21
N ASP A 79 -13.71 7.66 -7.81
CA ASP A 79 -12.68 7.37 -6.82
C ASP A 79 -13.26 7.16 -5.41
N THR A 80 -14.13 8.04 -4.92
CA THR A 80 -14.81 7.87 -3.63
C THR A 80 -15.81 6.71 -3.67
N MET A 81 -16.55 6.53 -4.76
CA MET A 81 -17.45 5.39 -4.97
C MET A 81 -16.72 4.04 -4.92
N SER A 82 -15.48 3.96 -5.40
CA SER A 82 -14.70 2.72 -5.35
C SER A 82 -14.40 2.25 -3.93
N LYS A 83 -14.36 3.17 -2.96
CA LYS A 83 -14.16 2.90 -1.53
C LYS A 83 -15.46 2.49 -0.82
N LEU A 84 -16.62 2.86 -1.37
CA LEU A 84 -17.95 2.59 -0.81
C LEU A 84 -18.56 1.28 -1.33
N ARG A 85 -18.16 0.83 -2.53
CA ARG A 85 -18.70 -0.41 -3.13
C ARG A 85 -18.50 -1.63 -2.23
N GLY A 86 -19.61 -2.21 -1.79
CA GLY A 86 -19.65 -3.44 -0.99
C GLY A 86 -20.40 -3.30 0.34
N HIS A 87 -20.84 -2.10 0.71
CA HIS A 87 -21.65 -1.88 1.89
C HIS A 87 -23.14 -1.88 1.53
N GLU A 88 -23.94 -2.63 2.27
CA GLU A 88 -25.38 -2.75 2.07
C GLU A 88 -26.19 -1.69 2.84
N SER A 89 -25.52 -0.83 3.64
CA SER A 89 -26.18 0.09 4.56
C SER A 89 -25.91 1.56 4.22
N ALA A 90 -26.98 2.31 3.95
CA ALA A 90 -26.90 3.75 3.72
C ALA A 90 -26.42 4.51 4.97
N LYS A 91 -26.75 4.01 6.17
CA LYS A 91 -26.26 4.55 7.45
C LYS A 91 -24.74 4.50 7.54
N PHE A 92 -24.14 3.35 7.21
CA PHE A 92 -22.70 3.17 7.28
C PHE A 92 -21.97 4.12 6.30
N GLU A 93 -22.45 4.21 5.05
CA GLU A 93 -21.85 5.12 4.07
C GLU A 93 -22.02 6.60 4.47
N TRP A 94 -23.17 6.97 5.04
CA TRP A 94 -23.40 8.32 5.55
C TRP A 94 -22.49 8.66 6.75
N GLN A 95 -22.30 7.73 7.68
CA GLN A 95 -21.38 7.93 8.81
C GLN A 95 -19.93 8.10 8.34
N LEU A 96 -19.51 7.33 7.34
CA LEU A 96 -18.17 7.40 6.77
C LEU A 96 -17.92 8.76 6.08
N LEU A 97 -18.90 9.25 5.31
CA LEU A 97 -18.76 10.45 4.48
C LEU A 97 -19.17 11.74 5.21
N ALA A 98 -20.37 11.78 5.78
CA ALA A 98 -21.01 12.99 6.31
C ALA A 98 -20.71 13.23 7.80
N GLU A 99 -20.38 12.19 8.57
CA GLU A 99 -20.13 12.28 10.03
C GLU A 99 -18.64 12.12 10.41
N LYS A 100 -17.74 12.12 9.41
CA LYS A 100 -16.27 12.09 9.52
C LYS A 100 -15.69 10.88 10.25
N SER A 101 -15.35 9.84 9.49
CA SER A 101 -14.33 8.85 9.88
C SER A 101 -13.36 8.52 8.73
N TYR A 102 -12.84 9.58 8.09
CA TYR A 102 -11.56 9.54 7.39
C TYR A 102 -10.49 10.21 8.25
N LEU A 103 -9.41 9.47 8.54
CA LEU A 103 -8.18 9.95 9.20
C LEU A 103 -7.42 10.95 8.28
N PRO A 104 -6.54 11.79 8.86
CA PRO A 104 -6.36 13.19 8.47
C PRO A 104 -5.45 13.36 7.25
N VAL A 105 -5.94 14.09 6.26
CA VAL A 105 -5.09 14.96 5.45
C VAL A 105 -5.11 16.32 6.15
N ALA A 106 -3.92 16.91 6.33
CA ALA A 106 -3.75 18.21 6.96
C ALA A 106 -4.49 19.30 6.16
N GLU A 107 -5.73 19.57 6.54
CA GLU A 107 -6.34 20.86 6.27
C GLU A 107 -5.84 21.84 7.31
N SER A 108 -5.01 22.76 6.84
CA SER A 108 -4.94 24.13 7.33
C SER A 108 -6.37 24.62 7.60
N LYS A 109 -6.80 24.54 8.86
CA LYS A 109 -7.86 25.41 9.33
C LYS A 109 -7.31 26.81 9.22
N TYR A 110 -7.88 27.63 8.34
CA TYR A 110 -7.91 29.06 8.58
C TYR A 110 -8.55 29.24 9.95
N VAL A 111 -7.71 29.38 10.97
CA VAL A 111 -8.15 29.78 12.29
C VAL A 111 -8.39 31.28 12.18
N ALA A 112 -9.62 31.72 12.44
CA ALA A 112 -9.88 33.13 12.74
C ALA A 112 -8.83 33.61 13.76
N PRO A 113 -8.33 34.85 13.70
CA PRO A 113 -7.22 35.28 14.53
C PRO A 113 -7.54 34.99 16.00
N VAL A 114 -6.89 33.94 16.52
CA VAL A 114 -6.99 33.55 17.92
C VAL A 114 -6.37 34.70 18.70
N GLU A 115 -7.10 35.22 19.67
CA GLU A 115 -6.55 36.17 20.63
C GLU A 115 -5.25 35.59 21.19
N VAL A 116 -4.13 36.23 20.84
CA VAL A 116 -2.80 35.82 21.27
C VAL A 116 -2.82 35.84 22.79
N THR A 117 -2.67 34.67 23.42
CA THR A 117 -2.59 34.59 24.88
C THR A 117 -1.35 35.37 25.34
N SER A 118 -1.45 36.06 26.49
CA SER A 118 -0.35 36.86 27.05
C SER A 118 0.96 36.06 27.24
N GLU A 119 0.86 34.74 27.37
CA GLU A 119 1.99 33.82 27.49
C GLU A 119 2.77 33.64 26.18
N ILE A 120 2.13 33.66 25.00
CA ILE A 120 2.84 33.50 23.71
C ILE A 120 3.60 34.78 23.35
N THR A 121 3.02 35.95 23.67
CA THR A 121 3.74 37.23 23.53
C THR A 121 5.00 37.28 24.40
N GLU A 122 5.00 36.60 25.55
CA GLU A 122 6.15 36.58 26.46
C GLU A 122 7.39 35.93 25.82
N TYR A 123 7.19 34.84 25.07
CA TYR A 123 8.29 34.09 24.44
C TYR A 123 8.58 34.51 23.00
N GLN A 124 7.91 35.54 22.47
CA GLN A 124 8.09 35.99 21.09
C GLN A 124 9.54 36.41 20.78
N THR A 125 10.22 37.03 21.75
CA THR A 125 11.64 37.41 21.62
C THR A 125 12.53 36.17 21.51
N LEU A 126 12.29 35.17 22.36
CA LEU A 126 13.03 33.90 22.32
C LEU A 126 12.78 33.14 21.02
N TYR A 127 11.52 33.07 20.57
CA TYR A 127 11.13 32.46 19.31
C TYR A 127 11.93 33.06 18.14
N LYS A 128 11.86 34.38 17.96
CA LYS A 128 12.53 35.07 16.84
C LYS A 128 14.04 34.91 16.89
N ALA A 129 14.63 35.02 18.07
CA ALA A 129 16.08 34.85 18.24
C ALA A 129 16.52 33.44 17.85
N VAL A 130 15.78 32.40 18.27
CA VAL A 130 16.05 31.01 17.89
C VAL A 130 15.87 30.80 16.38
N GLU A 131 14.76 31.25 15.81
CA GLU A 131 14.44 31.12 14.37
C GLU A 131 15.52 31.77 13.48
N GLN A 132 16.00 32.95 13.88
CA GLN A 132 17.00 33.74 13.13
C GLN A 132 18.45 33.30 13.39
N GLY A 133 18.69 32.41 14.35
CA GLY A 133 20.05 31.98 14.70
C GLY A 133 20.82 32.95 15.61
N ASP A 134 20.14 33.92 16.24
CA ASP A 134 20.74 34.85 17.19
C ASP A 134 20.88 34.22 18.60
N TRP A 135 22.01 33.54 18.80
CA TRP A 135 22.31 32.91 20.09
C TRP A 135 22.47 33.92 21.22
N ASN A 136 22.94 35.14 20.97
CA ASN A 136 23.21 36.09 22.04
C ASN A 136 21.88 36.53 22.68
N THR A 137 20.92 36.94 21.85
CA THR A 137 19.58 37.31 22.33
C THR A 137 18.86 36.12 22.97
N ALA A 138 18.94 34.93 22.37
CA ALA A 138 18.33 33.73 22.95
C ALA A 138 18.95 33.36 24.31
N ARG A 139 20.29 33.39 24.43
CA ARG A 139 21.02 33.11 25.67
C ARG A 139 20.69 34.11 26.76
N ASP A 140 20.62 35.39 26.43
CA ASP A 140 20.36 36.45 27.41
C ASP A 140 18.92 36.34 27.92
N PHE A 141 17.96 35.99 27.07
CA PHE A 141 16.60 35.64 27.49
C PHE A 141 16.59 34.43 28.43
N ILE A 142 17.26 33.34 28.06
CA ILE A 142 17.35 32.11 28.86
C ILE A 142 18.03 32.35 30.21
N ARG A 143 19.06 33.21 30.28
CA ARG A 143 19.72 33.58 31.54
C ARG A 143 18.77 34.31 32.49
N ASN A 144 17.92 35.19 31.94
CA ASN A 144 16.93 35.92 32.72
C ASN A 144 15.75 35.03 33.17
N LYS A 145 15.40 34.02 32.37
CA LYS A 145 14.33 33.06 32.67
C LYS A 145 14.77 31.62 32.34
N PRO A 146 15.50 30.94 33.25
CA PRO A 146 16.07 29.61 32.97
C PRO A 146 15.06 28.54 32.52
N ASP A 147 13.83 28.60 33.04
CA ASP A 147 12.76 27.66 32.67
C ASP A 147 12.23 27.86 31.24
N SER A 148 12.57 28.96 30.58
CA SER A 148 12.14 29.24 29.20
C SER A 148 12.65 28.20 28.19
N VAL A 149 13.73 27.48 28.51
CA VAL A 149 14.26 26.39 27.67
C VAL A 149 13.28 25.22 27.58
N ARG A 150 12.44 25.02 28.60
CA ARG A 150 11.43 23.95 28.71
C ARG A 150 10.01 24.45 28.46
N ALA A 151 9.82 25.76 28.34
CA ALA A 151 8.51 26.36 28.12
C ALA A 151 7.96 26.07 26.71
N LYS A 152 6.64 25.97 26.61
CA LYS A 152 5.91 25.90 25.34
C LYS A 152 5.86 27.32 24.76
N ILE A 153 6.48 27.51 23.59
CA ILE A 153 6.67 28.81 22.95
C ILE A 153 5.62 29.07 21.87
N THR A 154 5.16 28.01 21.18
CA THR A 154 4.17 28.11 20.08
C THR A 154 2.82 27.52 20.48
N PHE A 155 1.78 27.81 19.68
CA PHE A 155 0.46 27.19 19.80
C PHE A 155 0.48 25.66 19.66
N ASN A 156 1.45 25.12 18.91
CA ASN A 156 1.64 23.68 18.76
C ASN A 156 2.43 23.08 19.93
N GLY A 157 2.75 23.87 20.97
CA GLY A 157 3.53 23.43 22.12
C GLY A 157 5.01 23.23 21.81
N ASP A 158 5.52 23.82 20.72
CA ASP A 158 6.93 23.73 20.37
C ASP A 158 7.78 24.50 21.38
N ARG A 159 8.95 23.94 21.68
CA ARG A 159 9.95 24.52 22.59
C ARG A 159 11.11 25.08 21.79
N ALA A 160 12.03 25.78 22.45
CA ALA A 160 13.21 26.36 21.81
C ALA A 160 13.99 25.33 20.95
N LEU A 161 14.11 24.08 21.42
CA LEU A 161 14.79 23.02 20.67
C LEU A 161 14.02 22.60 19.40
N HIS A 162 12.68 22.53 19.45
CA HIS A 162 11.85 22.21 18.27
C HIS A 162 12.01 23.29 17.20
N ILE A 163 11.90 24.56 17.60
CA ILE A 163 12.05 25.72 16.70
C ILE A 163 13.45 25.73 16.09
N ALA A 164 14.49 25.45 16.88
CA ALA A 164 15.87 25.39 16.38
C ALA A 164 16.06 24.31 15.30
N VAL A 165 15.40 23.15 15.44
CA VAL A 165 15.42 22.10 14.41
C VAL A 165 14.62 22.51 13.18
N MET A 166 13.40 23.03 13.36
CA MET A 166 12.53 23.46 12.26
C MET A 166 13.16 24.58 11.42
N ALA A 167 13.91 25.48 12.04
CA ALA A 167 14.64 26.56 11.38
C ALA A 167 16.05 26.14 10.89
N GLU A 168 16.42 24.87 11.03
CA GLU A 168 17.73 24.31 10.65
C GLU A 168 18.94 25.03 11.32
N GLN A 169 18.73 25.59 12.51
CA GLN A 169 19.74 26.36 13.26
C GLN A 169 20.66 25.46 14.09
N ILE A 170 21.61 24.79 13.42
CA ILE A 170 22.55 23.84 14.04
C ILE A 170 23.34 24.45 15.20
N ASN A 171 23.74 25.72 15.10
CA ASN A 171 24.51 26.40 16.14
C ASN A 171 23.69 26.66 17.41
N ILE A 172 22.42 27.07 17.24
CA ILE A 172 21.48 27.23 18.36
C ILE A 172 21.22 25.88 19.01
N LEU A 173 20.93 24.84 18.21
CA LEU A 173 20.74 23.48 18.68
C LEU A 173 21.93 22.99 19.54
N LYS A 174 23.16 23.14 19.05
CA LYS A 174 24.39 22.77 19.79
C LYS A 174 24.46 23.48 21.16
N ASN A 175 24.07 24.74 21.22
CA ASN A 175 24.14 25.50 22.46
C ASN A 175 22.99 25.17 23.42
N LEU A 176 21.77 24.92 22.91
CA LEU A 176 20.64 24.44 23.71
C LEU A 176 20.92 23.06 24.31
N ILE A 177 21.45 22.10 23.54
CA ILE A 177 21.80 20.75 24.01
C ILE A 177 22.83 20.78 25.16
N LYS A 178 23.73 21.76 25.19
CA LYS A 178 24.72 21.92 26.26
C LYS A 178 24.08 22.30 27.60
N ILE A 179 23.02 23.10 27.58
CA ILE A 179 22.33 23.59 28.79
C ILE A 179 21.12 22.74 29.20
N MET A 180 20.63 21.88 28.30
CA MET A 180 19.54 20.94 28.54
C MET A 180 20.01 19.64 29.21
N LEU A 181 19.15 19.05 30.04
CA LEU A 181 19.28 17.69 30.55
C LEU A 181 18.88 16.68 29.44
N PRO A 182 19.38 15.44 29.47
CA PRO A 182 18.99 14.40 28.51
C PRO A 182 17.47 14.22 28.40
N GLN A 183 16.76 14.25 29.53
CA GLN A 183 15.29 14.11 29.59
C GLN A 183 14.56 15.31 28.96
N ASP A 184 15.19 16.49 28.90
CA ASP A 184 14.58 17.65 28.25
C ASP A 184 14.46 17.48 26.73
N LEU A 185 15.30 16.62 26.13
CA LEU A 185 15.23 16.30 24.69
C LEU A 185 14.06 15.36 24.36
N GLU A 186 13.50 14.68 25.38
CA GLU A 186 12.33 13.79 25.24
C GLU A 186 11.00 14.58 25.28
N LEU A 187 11.04 15.88 25.60
CA LEU A 187 9.85 16.71 25.68
C LEU A 187 9.16 16.81 24.32
N GLN A 188 7.87 16.46 24.30
CA GLN A 188 7.04 16.46 23.10
C GLN A 188 6.19 17.73 22.99
N ASN A 189 5.94 18.16 21.75
CA ASN A 189 4.95 19.19 21.42
C ASN A 189 3.52 18.63 21.48
N GLU A 190 2.49 19.43 21.18
CA GLU A 190 1.07 19.01 21.23
C GLU A 190 0.73 17.90 20.23
N MET A 191 1.57 17.68 19.21
CA MET A 191 1.44 16.59 18.24
C MET A 191 2.15 15.31 18.68
N GLY A 192 2.85 15.33 19.81
CA GLY A 192 3.64 14.20 20.28
C GLY A 192 5.03 14.12 19.65
N TYR A 193 5.46 15.14 18.91
CA TYR A 193 6.79 15.14 18.30
C TYR A 193 7.82 15.73 19.25
N THR A 194 8.96 15.04 19.37
CA THR A 194 10.19 15.61 19.91
C THR A 194 10.93 16.38 18.82
N ALA A 195 11.85 17.25 19.22
CA ALA A 195 12.76 17.91 18.27
C ALA A 195 13.55 16.89 17.44
N PHE A 196 13.88 15.73 18.03
CA PHE A 196 14.51 14.62 17.33
C PHE A 196 13.61 14.01 16.24
N SER A 197 12.32 13.79 16.51
CA SER A 197 11.40 13.30 15.48
C SER A 197 11.22 14.30 14.33
N ILE A 198 11.26 15.61 14.59
CA ILE A 198 11.24 16.63 13.53
C ILE A 198 12.51 16.54 12.67
N ALA A 199 13.69 16.38 13.28
CA ALA A 199 14.94 16.18 12.55
C ALA A 199 14.90 14.89 11.70
N ALA A 200 14.29 13.83 12.24
CA ALA A 200 14.10 12.57 11.54
C ALA A 200 13.18 12.71 10.32
N ILE A 201 12.06 13.43 10.45
CA ILE A 201 11.12 13.74 9.35
C ILE A 201 11.83 14.49 8.22
N ASN A 202 12.62 15.52 8.56
CA ASN A 202 13.28 16.39 7.58
C ASN A 202 14.61 15.84 7.05
N GLY A 203 15.08 14.70 7.56
CA GLY A 203 16.37 14.13 7.14
C GLY A 203 17.60 14.88 7.64
N PHE A 204 17.46 15.70 8.71
CA PHE A 204 18.56 16.48 9.30
C PHE A 204 19.51 15.59 10.13
N GLN A 205 20.30 14.76 9.44
CA GLN A 205 21.14 13.74 10.07
C GLN A 205 22.17 14.32 11.04
N GLU A 206 22.81 15.46 10.73
CA GLU A 206 23.77 16.09 11.66
C GLU A 206 23.09 16.51 12.99
N MET A 207 21.87 17.06 12.92
CA MET A 207 21.13 17.46 14.12
C MET A 207 20.67 16.26 14.92
N ALA A 208 20.14 15.24 14.24
CA ALA A 208 19.73 13.97 14.83
C ALA A 208 20.90 13.32 15.59
N ASP A 209 22.09 13.29 14.99
CA ASP A 209 23.29 12.73 15.60
C ASP A 209 23.71 13.48 16.87
N LYS A 210 23.67 14.82 16.86
CA LYS A 210 23.99 15.62 18.06
C LYS A 210 23.01 15.40 19.20
N MET A 211 21.72 15.24 18.89
CA MET A 211 20.70 14.92 19.89
C MET A 211 20.89 13.51 20.46
N LEU A 212 21.18 12.52 19.61
CA LEU A 212 21.44 11.13 20.05
C LEU A 212 22.70 10.99 20.88
N ASN A 213 23.75 11.76 20.59
CA ASN A 213 24.96 11.77 21.41
C ASN A 213 24.70 12.29 22.84
N LYS A 214 23.67 13.12 23.03
CA LYS A 214 23.23 13.60 24.35
C LYS A 214 22.27 12.62 25.03
N ASN A 215 21.33 12.06 24.27
CA ASN A 215 20.35 11.10 24.76
C ASN A 215 20.05 10.01 23.71
N PRO A 216 20.65 8.81 23.83
CA PRO A 216 20.39 7.69 22.92
C PRO A 216 18.95 7.16 22.97
N GLU A 217 18.23 7.38 24.08
CA GLU A 217 16.86 6.86 24.27
C GLU A 217 15.83 7.56 23.37
N LEU A 218 16.20 8.65 22.71
CA LEU A 218 15.33 9.39 21.78
C LEU A 218 14.78 8.51 20.64
N VAL A 219 15.51 7.47 20.22
CA VAL A 219 15.04 6.50 19.21
C VAL A 219 13.85 5.67 19.69
N LYS A 220 13.54 5.66 20.99
CA LYS A 220 12.45 4.89 21.60
C LYS A 220 11.21 5.75 21.90
N VAL A 221 11.34 7.07 21.89
CA VAL A 221 10.25 8.00 22.24
C VAL A 221 9.18 7.95 21.16
N LYS A 222 7.97 7.53 21.55
CA LYS A 222 6.83 7.35 20.66
C LYS A 222 5.98 8.62 20.59
N ASP A 223 5.53 8.98 19.40
CA ASP A 223 4.57 10.07 19.23
C ASP A 223 3.17 9.74 19.79
N HIS A 224 2.21 10.66 19.65
CA HIS A 224 0.83 10.44 20.08
C HIS A 224 0.11 9.33 19.33
N HIS A 225 0.63 8.88 18.18
CA HIS A 225 0.14 7.73 17.43
C HIS A 225 0.85 6.42 17.83
N GLY A 226 1.79 6.48 18.78
CA GLY A 226 2.57 5.33 19.23
C GLY A 226 3.76 4.99 18.33
N LEU A 227 4.14 5.87 17.40
CA LEU A 227 5.17 5.61 16.39
C LEU A 227 6.54 6.04 16.88
N ILE A 228 7.52 5.15 16.70
CA ILE A 228 8.93 5.45 16.96
C ILE A 228 9.55 6.29 15.83
N PRO A 229 10.63 7.05 16.07
CA PRO A 229 11.16 8.01 15.10
C PRO A 229 11.59 7.42 13.76
N ILE A 230 12.08 6.17 13.71
CA ILE A 230 12.42 5.50 12.45
C ILE A 230 11.18 5.23 11.58
N VAL A 231 10.04 4.89 12.20
CA VAL A 231 8.78 4.68 11.48
C VAL A 231 8.27 6.02 10.95
N VAL A 232 8.34 7.07 11.77
CA VAL A 232 7.97 8.43 11.35
C VAL A 232 8.86 8.88 10.18
N ALA A 233 10.18 8.75 10.26
CA ALA A 233 11.10 9.07 9.15
C ALA A 233 10.79 8.29 7.86
N SER A 234 10.37 7.03 8.00
CA SER A 234 10.00 6.19 6.86
C SER A 234 8.66 6.59 6.22
N LEU A 235 7.72 7.20 6.97
CA LEU A 235 6.47 7.71 6.41
C LEU A 235 6.68 8.98 5.57
N TYR A 236 7.75 9.74 5.84
CA TYR A 236 8.12 10.96 5.12
C TYR A 236 9.29 10.75 4.14
N SER A 237 9.62 9.48 3.83
CA SER A 237 10.54 9.04 2.76
C SER A 237 11.99 9.57 2.81
N SER A 238 12.53 9.82 3.99
CA SER A 238 13.95 10.20 4.14
C SER A 238 14.87 8.97 4.15
N LYS A 239 15.24 8.46 2.97
CA LYS A 239 15.95 7.17 2.80
C LYS A 239 17.26 7.05 3.60
N GLU A 240 18.11 8.09 3.54
CA GLU A 240 19.39 8.10 4.25
C GLU A 240 19.19 8.19 5.77
N MET A 241 18.22 9.00 6.22
CA MET A 241 17.85 9.06 7.62
C MET A 241 17.32 7.72 8.13
N VAL A 242 16.48 7.03 7.34
CA VAL A 242 15.97 5.70 7.70
C VAL A 242 17.12 4.69 7.85
N ARG A 243 18.10 4.69 6.94
CA ARG A 243 19.32 3.85 7.06
C ARG A 243 20.13 4.19 8.30
N TYR A 244 20.29 5.49 8.60
CA TYR A 244 20.98 5.96 9.80
C TYR A 244 20.25 5.50 11.08
N LEU A 245 18.94 5.74 11.17
CA LEU A 245 18.13 5.38 12.33
C LEU A 245 18.00 3.86 12.49
N TYR A 246 18.01 3.10 11.40
CA TYR A 246 17.99 1.63 11.46
C TYR A 246 19.20 1.07 12.22
N LYS A 247 20.37 1.70 12.06
CA LYS A 247 21.59 1.34 12.82
C LYS A 247 21.55 1.76 14.29
N LYS A 248 20.75 2.79 14.62
CA LYS A 248 20.64 3.34 15.98
C LYS A 248 19.47 2.77 16.78
N THR A 249 18.46 2.22 16.10
CA THR A 249 17.24 1.70 16.73
C THR A 249 17.48 0.28 17.27
N PRO A 250 17.16 0.01 18.55
CA PRO A 250 17.22 -1.33 19.11
C PRO A 250 16.30 -2.28 18.33
N HIS A 251 16.85 -3.38 17.82
CA HIS A 251 16.10 -4.32 16.98
C HIS A 251 15.00 -5.05 17.75
N GLU A 252 15.09 -5.12 19.08
CA GLU A 252 14.03 -5.63 19.97
C GLU A 252 12.69 -4.90 19.76
N MET A 253 12.73 -3.61 19.42
CA MET A 253 11.54 -2.82 19.11
C MET A 253 10.92 -3.15 17.74
N LEU A 254 11.66 -3.81 16.86
CA LEU A 254 11.25 -4.16 15.50
C LEU A 254 10.81 -5.63 15.38
N THR A 255 10.67 -6.33 16.50
CA THR A 255 10.22 -7.73 16.56
C THR A 255 8.73 -7.86 16.23
N PRO A 256 8.30 -9.02 15.69
CA PRO A 256 6.89 -9.28 15.39
C PRO A 256 6.00 -9.38 16.63
N GLU A 257 6.57 -9.69 17.79
CA GLU A 257 5.88 -9.78 19.08
C GLU A 257 5.63 -8.42 19.72
N ASN A 258 6.33 -7.37 19.28
CA ASN A 258 6.15 -6.04 19.85
C ASN A 258 4.70 -5.53 19.59
N PRO A 259 3.93 -5.22 20.66
CA PRO A 259 2.53 -4.81 20.52
C PRO A 259 2.33 -3.52 19.72
N ASP A 260 3.36 -2.67 19.62
CA ASP A 260 3.29 -1.40 18.88
C ASP A 260 3.32 -1.58 17.34
N ARG A 261 3.64 -2.79 16.85
CA ARG A 261 3.67 -3.12 15.41
C ARG A 261 4.64 -2.22 14.61
N SER A 262 5.64 -1.63 15.27
CA SER A 262 6.63 -0.75 14.64
C SER A 262 7.41 -1.50 13.56
N GLY A 263 7.83 -2.75 13.84
CA GLY A 263 8.52 -3.59 12.86
C GLY A 263 7.69 -3.84 11.59
N ALA A 264 6.42 -4.20 11.74
CA ALA A 264 5.53 -4.46 10.59
C ALA A 264 5.25 -3.19 9.77
N THR A 265 5.04 -2.07 10.47
CA THR A 265 4.82 -0.77 9.82
C THR A 265 6.08 -0.31 9.08
N LEU A 266 7.25 -0.46 9.70
CA LEU A 266 8.54 -0.11 9.09
C LEU A 266 8.78 -0.93 7.81
N VAL A 267 8.64 -2.27 7.86
CA VAL A 267 8.82 -3.12 6.66
C VAL A 267 7.90 -2.67 5.53
N ASN A 268 6.63 -2.40 5.82
CA ASN A 268 5.66 -1.97 4.81
C ASN A 268 6.03 -0.60 4.19
N CYS A 269 6.51 0.35 4.99
CA CYS A 269 6.98 1.64 4.50
C CYS A 269 8.25 1.49 3.64
N LEU A 270 9.22 0.69 4.09
CA LEU A 270 10.46 0.41 3.36
C LEU A 270 10.19 -0.21 1.97
N LEU A 271 9.23 -1.15 1.87
CA LEU A 271 8.83 -1.72 0.58
C LEU A 271 8.12 -0.71 -0.33
N THR A 272 7.32 0.18 0.27
CA THR A 272 6.63 1.24 -0.48
C THR A 272 7.66 2.19 -1.09
N ASP A 273 8.66 2.59 -0.31
CA ASP A 273 9.73 3.53 -0.68
C ASP A 273 10.92 2.88 -1.43
N GLU A 274 10.83 1.57 -1.68
CA GLU A 274 11.82 0.77 -2.42
C GLU A 274 13.21 0.75 -1.75
N ILE A 275 13.23 0.78 -0.42
CA ILE A 275 14.43 0.60 0.44
C ILE A 275 14.53 -0.90 0.79
N TYR A 276 14.75 -1.73 -0.24
CA TYR A 276 14.69 -3.18 -0.11
C TYR A 276 15.85 -3.77 0.68
N ASP A 277 17.00 -3.11 0.73
CA ASP A 277 18.16 -3.59 1.49
C ASP A 277 17.88 -3.65 3.00
N VAL A 278 17.31 -2.57 3.56
CA VAL A 278 16.92 -2.51 4.98
C VAL A 278 15.75 -3.47 5.24
N ALA A 279 14.76 -3.52 4.33
CA ALA A 279 13.62 -4.41 4.47
C ALA A 279 14.04 -5.89 4.45
N LEU A 280 14.96 -6.26 3.56
CA LEU A 280 15.51 -7.61 3.45
C LEU A 280 16.24 -7.99 4.73
N HIS A 281 17.12 -7.12 5.22
CA HIS A 281 17.87 -7.40 6.45
C HIS A 281 16.94 -7.55 7.67
N LEU A 282 15.91 -6.71 7.80
CA LEU A 282 14.94 -6.82 8.88
C LEU A 282 14.10 -8.11 8.78
N LEU A 283 13.65 -8.47 7.57
CA LEU A 283 12.88 -9.70 7.35
C LEU A 283 13.72 -10.97 7.49
N GLN A 284 15.01 -10.94 7.15
CA GLN A 284 15.90 -12.08 7.40
C GLN A 284 16.06 -12.37 8.90
N LYS A 285 16.07 -11.33 9.74
CA LYS A 285 16.08 -11.50 11.20
C LYS A 285 14.71 -11.88 11.76
N HIS A 286 13.64 -11.31 11.21
CA HIS A 286 12.27 -11.54 11.67
C HIS A 286 11.30 -11.83 10.51
N PRO A 287 11.33 -13.03 9.92
CA PRO A 287 10.51 -13.37 8.75
C PRO A 287 9.00 -13.25 8.99
N LEU A 288 8.56 -13.52 10.23
CA LEU A 288 7.16 -13.47 10.65
C LEU A 288 6.55 -12.06 10.56
N LEU A 289 7.36 -11.00 10.50
CA LEU A 289 6.87 -9.64 10.23
C LEU A 289 6.04 -9.58 8.94
N GLY A 290 6.31 -10.47 7.99
CA GLY A 290 5.55 -10.58 6.74
C GLY A 290 4.04 -10.85 6.94
N PHE A 291 3.66 -11.37 8.12
CA PHE A 291 2.31 -11.79 8.51
C PHE A 291 1.74 -11.03 9.71
N VAL A 292 2.43 -9.99 10.19
CA VAL A 292 1.93 -9.10 11.23
C VAL A 292 1.17 -7.95 10.56
N LYS A 293 0.03 -7.55 11.14
CA LYS A 293 -0.71 -6.37 10.67
C LYS A 293 0.05 -5.12 11.10
N ASP A 294 0.27 -4.19 10.18
CA ASP A 294 0.71 -2.84 10.54
C ASP A 294 -0.44 -2.01 11.16
N ILE A 295 -0.15 -0.75 11.46
CA ILE A 295 -1.13 0.22 11.97
C ILE A 295 -2.27 0.51 10.96
N HIS A 296 -2.01 0.35 9.66
CA HIS A 296 -2.97 0.54 8.57
C HIS A 296 -3.74 -0.75 8.22
N ARG A 297 -3.57 -1.82 9.01
CA ARG A 297 -4.18 -3.14 8.81
C ARG A 297 -3.73 -3.84 7.52
N ASN A 298 -2.58 -3.47 6.98
CA ASN A 298 -1.94 -4.12 5.85
C ASN A 298 -0.95 -5.18 6.31
N TYR A 299 -0.68 -6.11 5.41
CA TYR A 299 0.31 -7.17 5.57
C TYR A 299 1.35 -7.06 4.47
N THR A 300 2.62 -7.29 4.79
CA THR A 300 3.73 -7.22 3.83
C THR A 300 3.50 -8.15 2.63
N ILE A 301 3.07 -9.39 2.87
CA ILE A 301 2.78 -10.35 1.79
C ILE A 301 1.69 -9.83 0.82
N ARG A 302 0.70 -9.08 1.33
CA ARG A 302 -0.35 -8.48 0.50
C ARG A 302 0.16 -7.27 -0.27
N LEU A 303 1.07 -6.48 0.30
CA LEU A 303 1.71 -5.36 -0.40
C LEU A 303 2.57 -5.86 -1.57
N LEU A 304 3.35 -6.91 -1.37
CA LEU A 304 4.15 -7.53 -2.44
C LEU A 304 3.25 -8.00 -3.59
N ALA A 305 2.10 -8.63 -3.29
CA ALA A 305 1.12 -9.03 -4.29
C ALA A 305 0.51 -7.85 -5.10
N HIS A 306 0.56 -6.62 -4.57
CA HIS A 306 0.07 -5.40 -5.21
C HIS A 306 1.18 -4.53 -5.83
N LYS A 307 2.44 -4.96 -5.77
CA LYS A 307 3.59 -4.17 -6.25
C LYS A 307 4.30 -4.87 -7.42
N PRO A 308 3.68 -4.94 -8.62
CA PRO A 308 4.33 -5.56 -9.78
C PRO A 308 5.64 -4.86 -10.18
N SER A 309 5.80 -3.57 -9.88
CA SER A 309 7.04 -2.83 -10.13
C SER A 309 8.25 -3.37 -9.36
N ALA A 310 8.04 -4.08 -8.26
CA ALA A 310 9.11 -4.69 -7.46
C ALA A 310 9.75 -5.91 -8.13
N PHE A 311 9.08 -6.50 -9.12
CA PHE A 311 9.48 -7.77 -9.72
C PHE A 311 9.76 -7.65 -11.22
N PRO A 312 10.68 -8.46 -11.78
CA PRO A 312 10.94 -8.51 -13.22
C PRO A 312 9.67 -8.75 -14.05
N SER A 313 8.80 -9.67 -13.63
CA SER A 313 7.57 -10.03 -14.36
C SER A 313 6.58 -8.88 -14.55
N GLY A 314 6.52 -7.96 -13.58
CA GLY A 314 5.67 -6.77 -13.67
C GLY A 314 6.27 -5.64 -14.53
N ASN A 315 7.55 -5.76 -14.93
CA ASN A 315 8.26 -4.76 -15.71
C ASN A 315 8.42 -5.21 -17.16
N LYS A 316 7.67 -4.57 -18.08
CA LYS A 316 7.74 -4.86 -19.51
C LYS A 316 8.88 -4.07 -20.17
N TYR A 317 10.05 -4.69 -20.30
CA TYR A 317 11.16 -4.14 -21.08
C TYR A 317 10.99 -4.40 -22.58
N ALA A 318 11.37 -3.42 -23.41
CA ALA A 318 11.57 -3.63 -24.84
C ALA A 318 12.71 -4.64 -25.08
N PHE A 319 12.71 -5.27 -26.26
CA PHE A 319 13.61 -6.40 -26.59
C PHE A 319 15.09 -6.16 -26.20
N LEU A 320 15.67 -5.03 -26.62
CA LEU A 320 17.07 -4.70 -26.32
C LEU A 320 17.33 -4.47 -24.82
N LYS A 321 16.45 -3.74 -24.12
CA LYS A 321 16.56 -3.54 -22.67
C LYS A 321 16.44 -4.87 -21.91
N ARG A 322 15.63 -5.80 -22.41
CA ARG A 322 15.50 -7.15 -21.83
C ARG A 322 16.80 -7.95 -21.95
N LEU A 323 17.46 -7.89 -23.11
CA LEU A 323 18.76 -8.56 -23.31
C LEU A 323 19.85 -7.97 -22.39
N ILE A 324 19.94 -6.65 -22.32
CA ILE A 324 20.90 -5.99 -21.43
C ILE A 324 20.59 -6.37 -19.97
N TYR A 325 19.32 -6.33 -19.56
CA TYR A 325 18.89 -6.73 -18.23
C TYR A 325 19.29 -8.16 -17.89
N SER A 326 19.15 -9.12 -18.81
CA SER A 326 19.56 -10.52 -18.56
C SER A 326 21.06 -10.68 -18.35
N CYS A 327 21.90 -9.85 -18.97
CA CYS A 327 23.36 -9.95 -18.90
C CYS A 327 23.98 -9.34 -17.62
N ILE A 328 23.24 -8.57 -16.84
CA ILE A 328 23.75 -7.95 -15.61
C ILE A 328 23.80 -8.98 -14.47
N SER A 329 24.90 -9.12 -13.74
CA SER A 329 24.94 -9.90 -12.48
C SER A 329 24.97 -8.97 -11.27
N VAL A 330 24.18 -9.29 -10.23
CA VAL A 330 24.01 -8.46 -9.01
C VAL A 330 24.29 -9.25 -7.71
N GLU A 331 24.66 -10.53 -7.81
CA GLU A 331 24.76 -11.43 -6.65
C GLU A 331 25.85 -11.05 -5.65
N ALA A 332 26.93 -10.40 -6.12
CA ALA A 332 28.10 -10.05 -5.32
C ALA A 332 27.89 -8.85 -4.35
N GLU A 333 26.90 -7.99 -4.56
CA GLU A 333 26.64 -6.81 -3.71
C GLU A 333 25.56 -7.02 -2.66
N MET A 334 24.88 -8.18 -2.67
CA MET A 334 23.77 -8.46 -1.76
C MET A 334 24.22 -8.96 -0.37
N GLN A 335 25.53 -9.03 -0.11
CA GLN A 335 26.13 -9.44 1.16
C GLN A 335 26.95 -8.27 1.72
N ASN A 336 26.82 -8.00 3.03
CA ASN A 336 27.74 -7.20 3.86
C ASN A 336 27.52 -5.68 4.01
N VAL A 337 26.35 -5.21 4.50
CA VAL A 337 26.25 -3.83 5.06
C VAL A 337 25.89 -3.80 6.56
N TYR A 338 25.21 -4.83 7.07
CA TYR A 338 24.68 -4.81 8.45
C TYR A 338 25.18 -5.96 9.35
N ASP A 339 26.02 -6.87 8.83
CA ASP A 339 26.63 -8.00 9.58
C ASP A 339 28.04 -7.69 10.12
N THR A 340 28.64 -6.54 9.81
CA THR A 340 29.95 -6.15 10.36
C THR A 340 29.80 -5.45 11.70
N GLN A 341 29.65 -6.23 12.77
CA GLN A 341 30.24 -5.88 14.05
C GLN A 341 31.61 -6.59 14.14
N GLU A 342 32.67 -5.76 14.21
CA GLU A 342 34.04 -6.15 14.59
C GLU A 342 34.76 -7.20 13.73
N SER A 343 35.28 -6.80 12.57
CA SER A 343 36.65 -7.17 12.20
C SER A 343 37.23 -6.16 11.22
N SER A 344 38.32 -5.52 11.63
CA SER A 344 39.16 -4.66 10.81
C SER A 344 40.03 -5.53 9.90
N ASP A 345 39.51 -5.95 8.75
CA ASP A 345 40.35 -6.53 7.70
C ASP A 345 39.99 -5.88 6.35
N GLU A 346 40.79 -4.87 5.97
CA GLU A 346 40.72 -4.13 4.71
C GLU A 346 41.12 -4.97 3.46
N GLU A 347 41.26 -6.29 3.55
CA GLU A 347 41.92 -7.09 2.50
C GLU A 347 41.02 -7.86 1.51
N ASN A 348 39.69 -7.67 1.50
CA ASN A 348 38.81 -8.38 0.54
C ASN A 348 38.22 -7.55 -0.62
N ILE A 349 38.72 -6.33 -0.86
CA ILE A 349 38.16 -5.41 -1.90
C ILE A 349 38.55 -5.79 -3.36
N THR A 350 39.33 -6.84 -3.60
CA THR A 350 39.89 -7.15 -4.93
C THR A 350 39.19 -8.26 -5.73
N ARG A 351 38.00 -8.74 -5.36
CA ARG A 351 37.28 -9.80 -6.12
C ARG A 351 35.85 -9.46 -6.54
N SER A 352 35.64 -8.37 -7.28
CA SER A 352 34.51 -8.27 -8.22
C SER A 352 34.72 -7.15 -9.24
N ARG A 353 35.46 -7.41 -10.33
CA ARG A 353 35.66 -6.44 -11.43
C ARG A 353 35.15 -6.95 -12.79
N PRO A 354 33.82 -6.98 -13.00
CA PRO A 354 33.27 -6.72 -14.33
C PRO A 354 32.33 -5.50 -14.41
N ILE A 355 32.10 -4.77 -13.30
CA ILE A 355 30.96 -3.83 -13.16
C ILE A 355 31.35 -2.34 -13.29
N THR A 356 32.64 -1.97 -13.30
CA THR A 356 33.06 -0.56 -13.28
C THR A 356 32.62 0.26 -14.49
N TRP A 357 32.55 -0.34 -15.69
CA TRP A 357 32.08 0.35 -16.90
C TRP A 357 30.55 0.56 -16.91
N LEU A 358 29.77 -0.36 -16.31
CA LEU A 358 28.30 -0.23 -16.23
C LEU A 358 27.88 0.98 -15.39
N ARG A 359 28.68 1.33 -14.38
CA ARG A 359 28.45 2.52 -13.53
C ARG A 359 28.73 3.84 -14.25
N GLN A 360 29.50 3.83 -15.34
CA GLN A 360 29.86 5.03 -16.11
C GLN A 360 28.77 5.44 -17.10
N VAL A 361 27.83 4.55 -17.44
CA VAL A 361 26.72 4.82 -18.35
C VAL A 361 25.43 4.97 -17.55
N PRO A 362 24.81 6.17 -17.47
CA PRO A 362 23.66 6.43 -16.60
C PRO A 362 22.49 5.46 -16.76
N ASP A 363 22.12 5.13 -18.01
CA ASP A 363 21.02 4.21 -18.30
C ASP A 363 21.30 2.77 -17.85
N LEU A 364 22.56 2.32 -17.98
CA LEU A 364 22.99 1.00 -17.54
C LEU A 364 23.08 0.94 -16.01
N ASN A 365 23.51 2.02 -15.38
CA ASN A 365 23.53 2.14 -13.93
C ASN A 365 22.11 2.10 -13.34
N HIS A 366 21.15 2.81 -13.96
CA HIS A 366 19.75 2.74 -13.54
C HIS A 366 19.18 1.32 -13.71
N LEU A 367 19.49 0.64 -14.82
CA LEU A 367 19.05 -0.73 -15.06
C LEU A 367 19.69 -1.72 -14.06
N TYR A 368 20.96 -1.51 -13.71
CA TYR A 368 21.68 -2.26 -12.69
C TYR A 368 21.00 -2.12 -11.32
N HIS A 369 20.79 -0.90 -10.83
CA HIS A 369 20.10 -0.66 -9.56
C HIS A 369 18.68 -1.22 -9.56
N LYS A 370 17.98 -1.17 -10.69
CA LYS A 370 16.67 -1.80 -10.83
C LYS A 370 16.73 -3.33 -10.72
N LYS A 371 17.74 -3.97 -11.33
CA LYS A 371 17.95 -5.42 -11.20
C LYS A 371 18.32 -5.82 -9.77
N LEU A 372 19.15 -5.04 -9.09
CA LEU A 372 19.48 -5.26 -7.68
C LEU A 372 18.22 -5.24 -6.82
N ARG A 373 17.38 -4.20 -6.95
CA ARG A 373 16.11 -4.09 -6.23
C ARG A 373 15.15 -5.25 -6.51
N HIS A 374 15.08 -5.72 -7.76
CA HIS A 374 14.30 -6.90 -8.10
C HIS A 374 14.81 -8.16 -7.40
N ALA A 375 16.13 -8.35 -7.34
CA ALA A 375 16.72 -9.49 -6.65
C ALA A 375 16.47 -9.43 -5.13
N GLU A 376 16.57 -8.25 -4.52
CA GLU A 376 16.25 -8.04 -3.11
C GLU A 376 14.77 -8.31 -2.81
N ALA A 377 13.85 -7.79 -3.63
CA ALA A 377 12.42 -8.03 -3.51
C ALA A 377 12.07 -9.53 -3.64
N GLN A 378 12.74 -10.26 -4.52
CA GLN A 378 12.59 -11.71 -4.65
C GLN A 378 13.08 -12.45 -3.40
N LYS A 379 14.22 -12.06 -2.81
CA LYS A 379 14.69 -12.64 -1.55
C LYS A 379 13.75 -12.33 -0.39
N ILE A 380 13.21 -11.12 -0.31
CA ILE A 380 12.19 -10.71 0.67
C ILE A 380 10.97 -11.62 0.55
N LEU A 381 10.44 -11.78 -0.66
CA LEU A 381 9.28 -12.62 -0.95
C LEU A 381 9.52 -14.06 -0.51
N LYS A 382 10.68 -14.62 -0.88
CA LYS A 382 11.11 -15.96 -0.49
C LYS A 382 11.18 -16.15 1.02
N CYS A 383 11.83 -15.22 1.71
CA CYS A 383 11.98 -15.24 3.16
C CYS A 383 10.60 -15.29 3.87
N ILE A 384 9.62 -14.53 3.39
CA ILE A 384 8.26 -14.53 3.94
C ILE A 384 7.54 -15.84 3.59
N ILE A 385 7.56 -16.27 2.32
CA ILE A 385 6.80 -17.44 1.86
C ILE A 385 7.27 -18.73 2.55
N GLN A 386 8.56 -18.87 2.84
CA GLN A 386 9.13 -20.04 3.53
C GLN A 386 8.53 -20.28 4.93
N GLU A 387 7.94 -19.26 5.56
CA GLU A 387 7.28 -19.40 6.86
C GLU A 387 5.81 -19.84 6.77
N ILE A 388 5.19 -19.77 5.58
CA ILE A 388 3.76 -20.13 5.38
C ILE A 388 3.42 -21.53 5.90
N PRO A 389 4.24 -22.58 5.67
CA PRO A 389 3.94 -23.92 6.17
C PRO A 389 3.87 -24.02 7.69
N LYS A 390 4.43 -23.05 8.43
CA LYS A 390 4.42 -23.01 9.90
C LYS A 390 3.13 -22.40 10.47
N LEU A 391 2.34 -21.72 9.65
CA LEU A 391 1.12 -21.03 10.07
C LEU A 391 -0.10 -21.94 9.99
N SER A 392 -1.05 -21.75 10.89
CA SER A 392 -2.33 -22.47 10.86
C SER A 392 -3.23 -21.96 9.73
N ASN A 393 -4.14 -22.81 9.24
CA ASN A 393 -5.12 -22.41 8.23
C ASN A 393 -5.95 -21.18 8.65
N SER A 394 -6.30 -21.08 9.93
CA SER A 394 -7.05 -19.94 10.48
C SER A 394 -6.29 -18.62 10.38
N GLU A 395 -4.97 -18.65 10.60
CA GLU A 395 -4.12 -17.48 10.46
C GLU A 395 -3.99 -17.06 9.01
N LEU A 396 -3.79 -18.02 8.09
CA LEU A 396 -3.71 -17.78 6.65
C LEU A 396 -5.01 -17.16 6.09
N GLU A 397 -6.16 -17.59 6.61
CA GLU A 397 -7.46 -17.00 6.29
C GLU A 397 -7.59 -15.57 6.83
N ARG A 398 -7.23 -15.34 8.10
CA ARG A 398 -7.21 -14.00 8.72
C ARG A 398 -6.31 -13.01 7.98
N ILE A 399 -5.14 -13.49 7.50
CA ILE A 399 -4.20 -12.71 6.69
C ILE A 399 -4.79 -12.39 5.31
N GLY A 400 -5.68 -13.25 4.82
CA GLY A 400 -6.24 -13.16 3.47
C GLY A 400 -5.24 -13.66 2.42
N LEU A 401 -4.47 -14.71 2.71
CA LEU A 401 -3.45 -15.25 1.80
C LEU A 401 -4.04 -15.62 0.43
N ASN A 402 -5.23 -16.23 0.39
CA ASN A 402 -5.89 -16.58 -0.88
C ASN A 402 -6.14 -15.34 -1.75
N LYS A 403 -6.54 -14.23 -1.11
CA LYS A 403 -6.73 -12.94 -1.79
C LYS A 403 -5.39 -12.38 -2.28
N ALA A 404 -4.33 -12.48 -1.48
CA ALA A 404 -2.98 -12.09 -1.88
C ALA A 404 -2.50 -12.85 -3.13
N ILE A 405 -2.68 -14.18 -3.16
CA ILE A 405 -2.33 -15.01 -4.32
C ILE A 405 -3.13 -14.57 -5.55
N TYR A 406 -4.43 -14.33 -5.39
CA TYR A 406 -5.27 -13.85 -6.47
C TYR A 406 -4.84 -12.47 -7.00
N ASP A 407 -4.50 -11.54 -6.09
CA ASP A 407 -4.04 -10.21 -6.45
C ASP A 407 -2.69 -10.27 -7.17
N ALA A 408 -1.77 -11.15 -6.75
CA ALA A 408 -0.51 -11.41 -7.45
C ALA A 408 -0.75 -11.92 -8.88
N ILE A 409 -1.68 -12.89 -9.07
CA ILE A 409 -2.07 -13.36 -10.40
C ILE A 409 -2.69 -12.22 -11.22
N LYS A 410 -3.61 -11.45 -10.64
CA LYS A 410 -4.23 -10.30 -11.32
C LYS A 410 -3.18 -9.30 -11.79
N ASN A 411 -2.13 -9.07 -11.00
CA ASN A 411 -1.04 -8.16 -11.32
C ASN A 411 0.07 -8.79 -12.18
N GLY A 412 0.04 -10.11 -12.41
CA GLY A 412 0.99 -10.81 -13.27
C GLY A 412 2.35 -11.07 -12.62
N ILE A 413 2.39 -11.13 -11.29
CA ILE A 413 3.62 -11.34 -10.52
C ILE A 413 3.95 -12.83 -10.50
N THR A 414 4.78 -13.28 -11.45
CA THR A 414 5.09 -14.72 -11.60
C THR A 414 5.94 -15.23 -10.45
N GLU A 415 6.91 -14.44 -9.99
CA GLU A 415 7.82 -14.80 -8.91
C GLU A 415 7.07 -15.13 -7.62
N PHE A 416 5.97 -14.41 -7.33
CA PHE A 416 5.09 -14.71 -6.20
C PHE A 416 4.42 -16.07 -6.34
N VAL A 417 3.87 -16.37 -7.52
CA VAL A 417 3.15 -17.62 -7.75
C VAL A 417 4.11 -18.81 -7.78
N ASP A 418 5.27 -18.64 -8.42
CA ASP A 418 6.29 -19.68 -8.51
C ASP A 418 6.82 -20.05 -7.13
N GLU A 419 7.22 -19.06 -6.31
CA GLU A 419 7.71 -19.31 -4.95
C GLU A 419 6.63 -19.95 -4.05
N MET A 420 5.36 -19.56 -4.21
CA MET A 420 4.23 -20.19 -3.51
C MET A 420 4.05 -21.66 -3.91
N ILE A 421 4.19 -21.99 -5.19
CA ILE A 421 4.05 -23.37 -5.71
C ILE A 421 5.25 -24.23 -5.27
N GLU A 422 6.45 -23.66 -5.28
CA GLU A 422 7.67 -24.32 -4.81
C GLU A 422 7.57 -24.65 -3.31
N THR A 423 7.10 -23.70 -2.49
CA THR A 423 7.01 -23.88 -1.04
C THR A 423 5.79 -24.71 -0.62
N THR A 424 4.65 -24.56 -1.29
CA THR A 424 3.41 -25.29 -0.97
C THR A 424 2.75 -25.82 -2.23
N PRO A 425 3.22 -26.96 -2.79
CA PRO A 425 2.71 -27.50 -4.05
C PRO A 425 1.21 -27.80 -4.07
N GLU A 426 0.60 -28.09 -2.91
CA GLU A 426 -0.83 -28.35 -2.76
C GLU A 426 -1.70 -27.12 -3.07
N ILE A 427 -1.13 -25.90 -3.05
CA ILE A 427 -1.86 -24.66 -3.31
C ILE A 427 -2.50 -24.63 -4.70
N ILE A 428 -1.94 -25.38 -5.68
CA ILE A 428 -2.46 -25.47 -7.05
C ILE A 428 -3.88 -26.07 -7.10
N TRP A 429 -4.23 -26.89 -6.10
CA TRP A 429 -5.53 -27.56 -6.01
C TRP A 429 -6.57 -26.76 -5.25
N LYS A 430 -6.13 -25.74 -4.51
CA LYS A 430 -7.02 -24.90 -3.72
C LYS A 430 -7.97 -24.14 -4.63
N LYS A 431 -9.24 -24.12 -4.26
CA LYS A 431 -10.31 -23.47 -5.00
C LYS A 431 -10.79 -22.22 -4.27
N ASP A 432 -11.14 -21.20 -5.04
CA ASP A 432 -11.90 -20.06 -4.53
C ASP A 432 -13.38 -20.44 -4.30
N GLU A 433 -14.17 -19.48 -3.82
CA GLU A 433 -15.63 -19.60 -3.63
C GLU A 433 -16.38 -19.99 -4.91
N LYS A 434 -15.80 -19.71 -6.08
CA LYS A 434 -16.35 -20.05 -7.41
C LYS A 434 -15.86 -21.40 -7.91
N GLY A 435 -15.11 -22.16 -7.10
CA GLY A 435 -14.54 -23.44 -7.48
C GLY A 435 -13.32 -23.34 -8.42
N ARG A 436 -12.74 -22.15 -8.58
CA ARG A 436 -11.63 -21.86 -9.50
C ARG A 436 -10.29 -21.99 -8.81
N THR A 437 -9.35 -22.64 -9.48
CA THR A 437 -7.95 -22.75 -9.02
C THR A 437 -7.11 -21.55 -9.47
N ILE A 438 -5.88 -21.46 -8.97
CA ILE A 438 -4.84 -20.52 -9.45
C ILE A 438 -4.74 -20.52 -10.98
N PHE A 439 -4.76 -21.71 -11.59
CA PHE A 439 -4.70 -21.86 -13.03
C PHE A 439 -5.90 -21.26 -13.77
N ALA A 440 -7.11 -21.51 -13.26
CA ALA A 440 -8.33 -20.90 -13.80
C ALA A 440 -8.27 -19.37 -13.74
N HIS A 441 -7.72 -18.81 -12.65
CA HIS A 441 -7.52 -17.37 -12.52
C HIS A 441 -6.49 -16.81 -13.51
N ALA A 442 -5.38 -17.51 -13.75
CA ALA A 442 -4.40 -17.12 -14.75
C ALA A 442 -5.03 -17.01 -16.15
N ILE A 443 -5.93 -17.94 -16.50
CA ILE A 443 -6.65 -17.93 -17.77
C ILE A 443 -7.60 -16.74 -17.89
N VAL A 444 -8.44 -16.55 -16.87
CA VAL A 444 -9.41 -15.45 -16.82
C VAL A 444 -8.73 -14.07 -16.79
N ARG A 445 -7.47 -14.01 -16.34
CA ARG A 445 -6.68 -12.76 -16.25
C ARG A 445 -5.69 -12.57 -17.40
N ARG A 446 -5.62 -13.49 -18.37
CA ARG A 446 -4.68 -13.46 -19.52
C ARG A 446 -3.22 -13.35 -19.09
N GLN A 447 -2.84 -14.13 -18.07
CA GLN A 447 -1.47 -14.15 -17.56
C GLN A 447 -0.67 -15.29 -18.16
N GLU A 448 -0.14 -15.05 -19.36
CA GLU A 448 0.61 -16.00 -20.18
C GLU A 448 1.78 -16.66 -19.45
N ASN A 449 2.60 -15.86 -18.75
CA ASN A 449 3.77 -16.39 -18.05
C ASN A 449 3.38 -17.32 -16.89
N ILE A 450 2.40 -16.90 -16.08
CA ILE A 450 1.88 -17.71 -14.97
C ILE A 450 1.25 -19.00 -15.51
N PHE A 451 0.46 -18.88 -16.59
CA PHE A 451 -0.14 -20.03 -17.25
C PHE A 451 0.92 -21.02 -17.75
N SER A 452 1.96 -20.52 -18.43
CA SER A 452 3.07 -21.34 -18.96
C SER A 452 3.81 -22.09 -17.84
N HIS A 453 4.15 -21.39 -16.76
CA HIS A 453 4.85 -21.98 -15.60
C HIS A 453 4.01 -23.08 -14.93
N VAL A 454 2.74 -22.80 -14.65
CA VAL A 454 1.85 -23.79 -14.02
C VAL A 454 1.57 -24.97 -14.95
N TYR A 455 1.46 -24.73 -16.26
CA TYR A 455 1.30 -25.80 -17.26
C TYR A 455 2.54 -26.71 -17.32
N GLY A 456 3.74 -26.15 -17.13
CA GLY A 456 5.01 -26.87 -17.04
C GLY A 456 5.07 -27.92 -15.92
N LEU A 457 4.16 -27.89 -14.93
CA LEU A 457 4.07 -28.88 -13.85
C LEU A 457 3.59 -30.27 -14.32
N GLY A 458 3.27 -30.44 -15.60
CA GLY A 458 3.14 -31.74 -16.27
C GLY A 458 1.95 -32.58 -15.78
N ALA A 459 2.21 -33.80 -15.29
CA ALA A 459 1.18 -34.78 -14.95
C ALA A 459 0.17 -34.29 -13.90
N LYS A 460 0.61 -33.46 -12.93
CA LYS A 460 -0.27 -32.81 -11.95
C LYS A 460 -1.33 -31.94 -12.67
N MET A 461 -0.94 -31.24 -13.72
CA MET A 461 -1.85 -30.37 -14.46
C MET A 461 -2.91 -31.13 -15.27
N ARG A 462 -2.60 -32.36 -15.72
CA ARG A 462 -3.52 -33.18 -16.53
C ARG A 462 -4.85 -33.47 -15.82
N ILE A 463 -4.83 -33.64 -14.50
CA ILE A 463 -6.04 -33.86 -13.69
C ILE A 463 -6.82 -32.55 -13.49
N ALA A 464 -6.12 -31.40 -13.40
CA ALA A 464 -6.74 -30.10 -13.19
C ALA A 464 -7.57 -29.62 -14.40
N VAL A 465 -7.14 -29.95 -15.63
CA VAL A 465 -7.81 -29.54 -16.89
C VAL A 465 -9.23 -30.09 -17.04
N ILE A 466 -9.51 -31.26 -16.46
CA ILE A 466 -10.82 -31.92 -16.55
C ILE A 466 -11.83 -31.29 -15.57
N ARG A 467 -11.37 -30.46 -14.63
CA ARG A 467 -12.21 -29.89 -13.57
C ARG A 467 -13.03 -28.70 -14.09
N HIS A 468 -14.21 -28.54 -13.51
CA HIS A 468 -15.11 -27.44 -13.77
C HIS A 468 -15.26 -26.54 -12.53
N ASP A 469 -15.56 -25.26 -12.77
CA ASP A 469 -15.99 -24.32 -11.73
C ASP A 469 -17.44 -24.63 -11.29
N ILE A 470 -17.95 -23.96 -10.25
CA ILE A 470 -19.32 -24.21 -9.75
C ILE A 470 -20.41 -23.92 -10.80
N PHE A 471 -20.07 -23.22 -11.89
CA PHE A 471 -20.95 -22.90 -13.01
C PHE A 471 -20.75 -23.87 -14.19
N HIS A 472 -20.08 -25.00 -13.95
CA HIS A 472 -19.72 -26.01 -14.95
C HIS A 472 -18.84 -25.47 -16.11
N ASN A 473 -18.12 -24.35 -15.92
CA ASN A 473 -17.16 -23.89 -16.91
C ASN A 473 -15.85 -24.69 -16.77
N ASN A 474 -15.41 -25.31 -17.85
CA ASN A 474 -14.03 -25.77 -17.97
C ASN A 474 -13.09 -24.60 -18.36
N PHE A 475 -11.79 -24.86 -18.43
CA PHE A 475 -10.79 -23.83 -18.76
C PHE A 475 -10.96 -23.19 -20.13
N LEU A 476 -11.46 -23.92 -21.13
CA LEU A 476 -11.74 -23.38 -22.45
C LEU A 476 -12.96 -22.43 -22.43
N HIS A 477 -13.99 -22.73 -21.64
CA HIS A 477 -15.09 -21.78 -21.39
C HIS A 477 -14.59 -20.51 -20.70
N LEU A 478 -13.66 -20.63 -19.75
CA LEU A 478 -13.06 -19.47 -19.08
C LEU A 478 -12.17 -18.65 -20.02
N ALA A 479 -11.46 -19.30 -20.92
CA ALA A 479 -10.68 -18.67 -21.98
C ALA A 479 -11.56 -17.88 -22.94
N ALA A 480 -12.72 -18.44 -23.29
CA ALA A 480 -13.67 -17.83 -24.20
C ALA A 480 -14.33 -16.57 -23.63
N LYS A 481 -14.29 -16.33 -22.31
CA LYS A 481 -14.83 -15.11 -21.70
C LYS A 481 -14.03 -13.89 -22.13
N LEU A 482 -14.70 -12.74 -22.25
CA LEU A 482 -14.07 -11.48 -22.61
C LEU A 482 -12.91 -11.13 -21.67
N SER A 483 -11.81 -10.64 -22.25
CA SER A 483 -10.63 -10.17 -21.53
C SER A 483 -10.97 -9.10 -20.49
N PRO A 484 -10.26 -9.04 -19.35
CA PRO A 484 -10.38 -7.90 -18.45
C PRO A 484 -10.01 -6.58 -19.16
N PRO A 485 -10.73 -5.47 -18.90
CA PRO A 485 -10.43 -4.17 -19.53
C PRO A 485 -8.98 -3.73 -19.36
N SER A 486 -8.38 -3.96 -18.18
CA SER A 486 -6.97 -3.66 -17.91
C SER A 486 -5.95 -4.34 -18.82
N ARG A 487 -6.34 -5.39 -19.54
CA ARG A 487 -5.54 -6.07 -20.56
C ARG A 487 -5.97 -5.67 -21.96
N LEU A 488 -7.28 -5.59 -22.20
CA LEU A 488 -7.87 -5.27 -23.50
C LEU A 488 -7.51 -3.85 -23.95
N ASP A 489 -7.65 -2.87 -23.06
CA ASP A 489 -7.45 -1.44 -23.33
C ASP A 489 -5.98 -1.08 -23.59
N ARG A 490 -5.05 -2.00 -23.32
CA ARG A 490 -3.61 -1.82 -23.62
C ARG A 490 -3.30 -2.00 -25.10
N ILE A 491 -4.22 -2.56 -25.87
CA ILE A 491 -4.05 -2.84 -27.29
C ILE A 491 -4.92 -1.85 -28.06
N SER A 492 -4.29 -1.06 -28.93
CA SER A 492 -5.00 -0.05 -29.71
C SER A 492 -5.75 -0.69 -30.87
N GLY A 493 -7.08 -0.52 -30.90
CA GLY A 493 -7.93 -0.93 -32.01
C GLY A 493 -8.52 -2.34 -31.87
N ALA A 494 -9.80 -2.45 -32.22
CA ALA A 494 -10.59 -3.69 -32.09
C ALA A 494 -9.98 -4.88 -32.86
N ALA A 495 -9.36 -4.64 -34.02
CA ALA A 495 -8.72 -5.68 -34.82
C ALA A 495 -7.52 -6.31 -34.11
N LEU A 496 -6.63 -5.51 -33.50
CA LEU A 496 -5.48 -6.01 -32.75
C LEU A 496 -5.89 -6.66 -31.41
N GLN A 497 -6.93 -6.12 -30.77
CA GLN A 497 -7.54 -6.74 -29.59
C GLN A 497 -8.09 -8.13 -29.93
N MET A 498 -8.85 -8.24 -31.01
CA MET A 498 -9.39 -9.52 -31.48
C MET A 498 -8.28 -10.50 -31.88
N GLN A 499 -7.26 -10.04 -32.62
CA GLN A 499 -6.12 -10.87 -32.99
C GLN A 499 -5.44 -11.46 -31.75
N ARG A 500 -5.19 -10.65 -30.72
CA ARG A 500 -4.55 -11.12 -29.49
C ARG A 500 -5.41 -12.10 -28.70
N GLU A 501 -6.72 -11.87 -28.66
CA GLU A 501 -7.66 -12.79 -27.99
C GLU A 501 -7.77 -14.12 -28.75
N LEU A 502 -7.70 -14.10 -30.09
CA LEU A 502 -7.64 -15.30 -30.91
C LEU A 502 -6.33 -16.06 -30.68
N GLU A 503 -5.17 -15.38 -30.65
CA GLU A 503 -3.88 -16.00 -30.32
C GLU A 503 -3.89 -16.67 -28.94
N TRP A 504 -4.49 -16.02 -27.93
CA TRP A 504 -4.63 -16.58 -26.59
C TRP A 504 -5.52 -17.84 -26.60
N PHE A 505 -6.64 -17.82 -27.32
CA PHE A 505 -7.57 -18.95 -27.39
C PHE A 505 -6.99 -20.12 -28.19
N GLU A 506 -6.55 -19.88 -29.43
CA GLU A 506 -6.08 -20.89 -30.39
C GLU A 506 -4.65 -21.37 -30.06
N CYS A 507 -3.69 -20.46 -29.94
CA CYS A 507 -2.27 -20.83 -29.89
C CYS A 507 -1.80 -21.28 -28.51
N GLN A 508 -2.34 -20.71 -27.43
CA GLN A 508 -1.88 -21.03 -26.07
C GLN A 508 -2.74 -22.07 -25.38
N LEU A 509 -4.06 -22.08 -25.61
CA LEU A 509 -4.96 -22.97 -24.88
C LEU A 509 -5.38 -24.17 -25.70
N VAL A 510 -5.84 -23.96 -26.93
CA VAL A 510 -6.24 -25.07 -27.80
C VAL A 510 -5.04 -25.92 -28.17
N SER A 511 -3.93 -25.34 -28.64
CA SER A 511 -2.72 -26.11 -28.97
C SER A 511 -2.21 -26.95 -27.78
N LEU A 512 -2.10 -26.36 -26.58
CA LEU A 512 -1.59 -27.07 -25.40
C LEU A 512 -2.58 -28.09 -24.82
N LEU A 513 -3.88 -27.77 -24.82
CA LEU A 513 -4.91 -28.66 -24.26
C LEU A 513 -5.38 -29.73 -25.25
N CYS A 514 -5.37 -29.48 -26.57
CA CYS A 514 -5.84 -30.43 -27.58
C CYS A 514 -4.78 -31.45 -28.00
N PHE A 515 -3.48 -31.15 -27.97
CA PHE A 515 -2.42 -32.10 -28.39
C PHE A 515 -2.43 -33.41 -27.56
N ASN A 516 -2.95 -33.37 -26.32
CA ASN A 516 -3.02 -34.52 -25.42
C ASN A 516 -4.44 -35.10 -25.20
N PHE A 517 -5.51 -34.49 -25.70
CA PHE A 517 -6.90 -34.83 -25.35
C PHE A 517 -7.83 -34.95 -26.59
N LEU A 518 -7.30 -35.48 -27.69
CA LEU A 518 -7.93 -35.55 -29.03
C LEU A 518 -9.31 -36.25 -29.08
N SER A 519 -9.64 -37.15 -28.14
CA SER A 519 -10.92 -37.88 -28.18
C SER A 519 -12.07 -37.21 -27.40
N LEU A 520 -11.78 -36.41 -26.37
CA LEU A 520 -12.81 -35.86 -25.47
C LEU A 520 -13.25 -34.44 -25.84
N LEU A 521 -12.42 -33.66 -26.54
CA LEU A 521 -12.65 -32.22 -26.76
C LEU A 521 -13.31 -31.87 -28.11
N ARG A 522 -13.38 -32.79 -29.07
CA ARG A 522 -13.78 -32.49 -30.46
C ARG A 522 -15.21 -31.93 -30.60
N PHE A 523 -16.18 -32.45 -29.85
CA PHE A 523 -17.55 -31.92 -29.82
C PHE A 523 -17.69 -30.63 -29.00
N SER A 524 -16.89 -30.47 -27.95
CA SER A 524 -16.89 -29.23 -27.16
C SER A 524 -16.27 -28.07 -27.93
N TYR A 525 -15.30 -28.34 -28.80
CA TYR A 525 -14.52 -27.33 -29.52
C TYR A 525 -15.40 -26.40 -30.37
N VAL A 526 -16.23 -26.98 -31.25
CA VAL A 526 -17.13 -26.22 -32.15
C VAL A 526 -18.10 -25.35 -31.37
N ARG A 527 -18.63 -25.87 -30.24
CA ARG A 527 -19.52 -25.10 -29.36
C ARG A 527 -18.79 -23.96 -28.64
N MET A 528 -17.51 -24.13 -28.32
CA MET A 528 -16.69 -23.13 -27.64
C MET A 528 -16.17 -22.04 -28.58
N GLU A 529 -15.88 -22.37 -29.85
CA GLU A 529 -15.55 -21.37 -30.88
C GLU A 529 -16.74 -20.43 -31.12
N ALA A 530 -17.96 -20.97 -31.22
CA ALA A 530 -19.18 -20.17 -31.29
C ALA A 530 -19.38 -19.29 -30.03
N ALA A 531 -19.06 -19.82 -28.84
CA ALA A 531 -19.14 -19.06 -27.58
C ALA A 531 -18.08 -17.94 -27.51
N PHE A 532 -16.86 -18.19 -28.00
CA PHE A 532 -15.79 -17.20 -28.13
C PHE A 532 -16.20 -16.08 -29.08
N LEU A 533 -16.68 -16.40 -30.28
CA LEU A 533 -17.17 -15.39 -31.22
C LEU A 533 -18.33 -14.57 -30.61
N THR A 534 -19.24 -15.21 -29.89
CA THR A 534 -20.36 -14.53 -29.24
C THR A 534 -19.92 -13.58 -28.13
N SER A 535 -18.96 -13.98 -27.29
CA SER A 535 -18.45 -13.14 -26.19
C SER A 535 -17.62 -11.96 -26.71
N GLN A 536 -16.87 -12.17 -27.80
CA GLN A 536 -15.96 -11.17 -28.39
C GLN A 536 -16.66 -10.21 -29.38
N ARG A 537 -17.91 -10.48 -29.81
CA ARG A 537 -18.71 -9.53 -30.60
C ARG A 537 -18.82 -8.13 -29.98
N ARG A 538 -18.72 -8.03 -28.65
CA ARG A 538 -18.72 -6.74 -27.93
C ARG A 538 -17.45 -5.91 -28.17
N VAL A 539 -16.33 -6.54 -28.50
CA VAL A 539 -15.06 -5.86 -28.85
C VAL A 539 -15.15 -5.20 -30.22
N LEU A 540 -15.92 -5.77 -31.15
CA LEU A 540 -16.13 -5.24 -32.50
C LEU A 540 -17.24 -4.19 -32.59
N ALA A 541 -18.04 -4.04 -31.53
CA ALA A 541 -19.20 -3.14 -31.50
C ALA A 541 -18.90 -1.75 -30.90
N ASN A 542 -17.69 -1.56 -30.36
CA ASN A 542 -17.13 -0.27 -29.90
C ASN A 542 -16.03 0.15 -30.87
#